data_AF-A0A0A1HYK4-F1
#
_entry.id   AF-A0A0A1HYK4-F1
#
_cell.length_a   1.000
_cell.length_b   1.000
_cell.length_c   1.000
_cell.angle_alpha   90.00
_cell.angle_beta   90.00
_cell.angle_gamma   90.00
#
_symmetry.space_group_name_H-M   'P 1'
#
loop_
_entity.id
_entity.type
_entity.pdbx_description
1 polymer ?
#
loop_
_entity_poly.entity_id
_entity_poly.type
_entity_poly.pdbx_seq_one_letter_code
_entity_poly.pdbx_strand_id
1 'polypeptide(L)'
;MSKHFSSDAIIVFSKRPANCFCLAESLLIGHFFLWYHRCAFLRTLPNRASICSSYRQQVSGEIMTEVTQFSPQSILVLGAGELGLPVLRNLARVAKRAPGSTVSVLLRDSTINTQVPEKKVEIDELRGLGIQMVAADLVNDSIDQLAEVFARFDTVIGCAGMVAGRETPMKLATAALRSGVKRYFPWQFGVDFEVIGRGSPQDLFDAQLDVRELLRAQDKTEWVIISTGMFTSFLFEPVFEVVDFENDTVNALGSLETGVTLTTPDDIGALTAEIVFFEPRFRDQIVYLSGDTVTYGEVASLLERVLGRPFKRNVWTVPYLLQELEKDPTHHIKKYRAVFAQGRGVAWPKAGTFNAQQSIQVTTAEEWALANLATSSAQGQ
;
A
#
# COMPACT_ATOMS: atom_id res chain seq x y z
N MET A 1 -48.10 23.91 -24.16
CA MET A 1 -47.78 22.68 -23.41
C MET A 1 -47.26 23.10 -22.05
N SER A 2 -48.09 22.98 -21.02
CA SER A 2 -47.76 23.28 -19.62
C SER A 2 -46.88 22.18 -19.06
N LYS A 3 -45.72 22.53 -18.48
CA LYS A 3 -44.99 21.65 -17.55
C LYS A 3 -45.13 22.27 -16.16
N HIS A 4 -45.92 21.62 -15.30
CA HIS A 4 -45.97 21.94 -13.88
C HIS A 4 -44.65 21.56 -13.22
N PHE A 5 -44.00 22.52 -12.57
CA PHE A 5 -42.96 22.28 -11.59
C PHE A 5 -43.58 22.35 -10.19
N SER A 6 -43.20 21.41 -9.32
CA SER A 6 -43.60 21.37 -7.92
C SER A 6 -43.15 22.65 -7.18
N SER A 7 -43.95 23.09 -6.21
CA SER A 7 -43.80 24.33 -5.44
C SER A 7 -42.58 24.39 -4.50
N ASP A 8 -41.73 23.36 -4.48
CA ASP A 8 -40.54 23.29 -3.63
C ASP A 8 -39.20 23.39 -4.39
N ALA A 9 -39.22 23.80 -5.67
CA ALA A 9 -38.00 23.98 -6.45
C ALA A 9 -37.27 25.29 -6.09
N ILE A 10 -36.15 25.20 -5.37
CA ILE A 10 -35.23 26.33 -5.16
C ILE A 10 -34.35 26.47 -6.41
N ILE A 11 -34.59 27.51 -7.21
CA ILE A 11 -33.74 27.87 -8.35
C ILE A 11 -32.66 28.84 -7.88
N VAL A 12 -31.39 28.41 -7.90
CA VAL A 12 -30.23 29.26 -7.58
C VAL A 12 -29.60 29.76 -8.87
N PHE A 13 -29.65 31.08 -9.11
CA PHE A 13 -28.92 31.70 -10.21
C PHE A 13 -27.51 32.10 -9.76
N SER A 14 -26.50 31.57 -10.44
CA SER A 14 -25.09 31.98 -10.30
C SER A 14 -24.55 32.46 -11.65
N LYS A 15 -23.74 33.52 -11.64
CA LYS A 15 -23.23 34.20 -12.86
C LYS A 15 -22.11 33.44 -13.61
N ARG A 16 -21.78 32.19 -13.27
CA ARG A 16 -20.79 31.38 -14.04
C ARG A 16 -21.18 29.89 -14.10
N PRO A 17 -21.15 29.23 -15.28
CA PRO A 17 -21.71 27.87 -15.49
C PRO A 17 -20.99 26.73 -14.76
N ALA A 18 -19.69 26.88 -14.45
CA ALA A 18 -18.87 25.76 -13.94
C ALA A 18 -19.19 25.32 -12.50
N ASN A 19 -19.92 26.14 -11.72
CA ASN A 19 -20.22 25.83 -10.31
C ASN A 19 -21.60 25.18 -10.09
N CYS A 20 -22.41 25.00 -11.14
CA CYS A 20 -23.74 24.42 -11.00
C CYS A 20 -23.74 22.88 -10.86
N PHE A 21 -22.71 22.20 -11.38
CA PHE A 21 -22.65 20.73 -11.34
C PHE A 21 -22.18 20.17 -9.98
N CYS A 22 -21.21 20.80 -9.29
CA CYS A 22 -20.78 20.35 -7.97
C CYS A 22 -21.81 20.58 -6.85
N LEU A 23 -22.75 21.52 -7.03
CA LEU A 23 -23.73 21.85 -5.99
C LEU A 23 -24.88 20.84 -5.93
N ALA A 24 -25.21 20.15 -7.03
CA ALA A 24 -26.26 19.14 -7.06
C ALA A 24 -25.83 17.81 -6.44
N GLU A 25 -24.57 17.37 -6.61
CA GLU A 25 -24.06 16.12 -6.02
C GLU A 25 -23.86 16.23 -4.50
N SER A 26 -23.46 17.41 -4.01
CA SER A 26 -23.19 17.64 -2.58
C SER A 26 -24.46 17.60 -1.71
N LEU A 27 -25.66 17.74 -2.31
CA LEU A 27 -26.95 17.68 -1.63
C LEU A 27 -27.48 16.23 -1.50
N LEU A 28 -26.92 15.27 -2.22
CA LEU A 28 -27.30 13.85 -2.16
C LEU A 28 -26.53 13.06 -1.10
N ILE A 29 -25.45 13.61 -0.53
CA ILE A 29 -24.61 12.92 0.45
C ILE A 29 -24.53 13.75 1.75
N GLY A 30 -25.44 13.48 2.67
CA GLY A 30 -25.18 13.45 4.13
C GLY A 30 -24.69 14.69 4.89
N HIS A 31 -24.58 15.89 4.30
CA HIS A 31 -23.95 17.05 4.97
C HIS A 31 -24.87 18.26 5.23
N PHE A 32 -26.15 18.04 5.56
CA PHE A 32 -27.06 19.16 5.86
C PHE A 32 -26.85 19.78 7.26
N PHE A 33 -26.34 19.01 8.23
CA PHE A 33 -26.31 19.46 9.64
C PHE A 33 -25.21 20.49 9.96
N LEU A 34 -24.07 20.45 9.27
CA LEU A 34 -22.96 21.38 9.50
C LEU A 34 -23.16 22.75 8.84
N TRP A 35 -23.98 22.85 7.80
CA TRP A 35 -24.23 24.11 7.10
C TRP A 35 -25.34 24.95 7.76
N TYR A 36 -26.26 24.29 8.49
CA TYR A 36 -27.40 24.92 9.19
C TYR A 36 -26.97 25.99 10.21
N HIS A 37 -25.79 25.86 10.82
CA HIS A 37 -25.29 26.83 11.80
C HIS A 37 -24.59 28.07 11.19
N ARG A 38 -24.18 28.03 9.92
CA ARG A 38 -23.37 29.10 9.30
C ARG A 38 -24.13 30.05 8.36
N CYS A 39 -25.36 29.74 7.96
CA CYS A 39 -26.12 30.62 7.06
C CYS A 39 -27.16 31.46 7.82
N ALA A 40 -26.90 32.76 7.94
CA ALA A 40 -27.82 33.75 8.54
C ALA A 40 -29.17 33.86 7.80
N PHE A 41 -29.23 33.43 6.52
CA PHE A 41 -30.41 33.49 5.67
C PHE A 41 -31.51 32.46 6.04
N LEU A 42 -31.14 31.31 6.63
CA LEU A 42 -32.12 30.26 6.98
C LEU A 42 -32.88 30.54 8.29
N ARG A 43 -32.52 31.61 9.02
CA ARG A 43 -33.16 31.99 10.30
C ARG A 43 -34.45 32.81 10.13
N THR A 44 -34.78 33.24 8.91
CA THR A 44 -35.90 34.15 8.64
C THR A 44 -37.12 33.48 8.01
N LEU A 45 -37.11 32.16 7.79
CA LEU A 45 -38.22 31.44 7.15
C LEU A 45 -39.36 31.14 8.15
N PRO A 46 -40.62 31.52 7.84
CA PRO A 46 -41.76 31.35 8.73
C PRO A 46 -42.40 29.96 8.54
N ASN A 47 -41.71 28.88 8.94
CA ASN A 47 -42.32 27.57 9.29
C ASN A 47 -41.24 26.53 9.66
N ARG A 48 -40.47 26.87 10.69
CA ARG A 48 -39.27 26.13 11.13
C ARG A 48 -39.54 24.68 11.58
N ALA A 49 -40.72 24.41 12.14
CA ALA A 49 -41.04 23.11 12.73
C ALA A 49 -41.62 22.10 11.71
N SER A 50 -42.34 22.60 10.69
CA SER A 50 -43.00 21.73 9.72
C SER A 50 -41.99 21.08 8.77
N ILE A 51 -41.04 21.86 8.23
CA ILE A 51 -40.02 21.37 7.27
C ILE A 51 -39.10 20.32 7.91
N CYS A 52 -38.69 20.51 9.17
CA CYS A 52 -37.88 19.51 9.88
C CYS A 52 -38.64 18.22 10.19
N SER A 53 -39.97 18.27 10.36
CA SER A 53 -40.80 17.10 10.65
C SER A 53 -41.05 16.27 9.39
N SER A 54 -41.32 16.90 8.24
CA SER A 54 -41.52 16.19 6.97
C SER A 54 -40.22 15.50 6.53
N TYR A 55 -39.08 16.18 6.65
CA TYR A 55 -37.78 15.59 6.34
C TYR A 55 -37.42 14.44 7.30
N ARG A 56 -37.76 14.55 8.60
CA ARG A 56 -37.47 13.49 9.58
C ARG A 56 -38.32 12.23 9.36
N GLN A 57 -39.55 12.37 8.85
CA GLN A 57 -40.40 11.24 8.45
C GLN A 57 -39.97 10.62 7.10
N GLN A 58 -39.50 11.43 6.15
CA GLN A 58 -39.04 10.93 4.84
C GLN A 58 -37.66 10.27 4.93
N VAL A 59 -36.78 10.75 5.83
CA VAL A 59 -35.46 10.18 6.09
C VAL A 59 -35.52 8.92 6.99
N SER A 60 -36.59 8.72 7.76
CA SER A 60 -36.76 7.49 8.56
C SER A 60 -37.38 6.32 7.79
N GLY A 61 -37.90 6.57 6.57
CA GLY A 61 -38.48 5.53 5.70
C GLY A 61 -37.54 4.96 4.63
N GLU A 62 -36.47 5.67 4.26
CA GLU A 62 -35.59 5.29 3.12
C GLU A 62 -34.11 5.63 3.37
N ILE A 63 -33.60 5.37 4.59
CA ILE A 63 -32.18 5.02 4.75
C ILE A 63 -32.13 3.57 5.22
N MET A 64 -32.51 2.66 4.32
CA MET A 64 -31.74 1.43 4.23
C MET A 64 -30.34 1.88 3.84
N THR A 65 -29.43 1.91 4.80
CA THR A 65 -28.02 1.76 4.50
C THR A 65 -27.93 0.48 3.65
N GLU A 66 -27.89 0.61 2.33
CA GLU A 66 -27.20 -0.38 1.51
C GLU A 66 -25.76 -0.36 2.02
N VAL A 67 -25.54 -1.14 3.08
CA VAL A 67 -24.21 -1.63 3.42
C VAL A 67 -23.79 -2.31 2.13
N THR A 68 -22.87 -1.71 1.38
CA THR A 68 -22.24 -2.35 0.25
C THR A 68 -21.65 -3.65 0.79
N GLN A 69 -22.41 -4.75 0.65
CA GLN A 69 -21.99 -6.04 1.16
C GLN A 69 -20.91 -6.50 0.20
N PHE A 70 -19.66 -6.34 0.62
CA PHE A 70 -18.53 -6.91 -0.11
C PHE A 70 -18.76 -8.40 -0.28
N SER A 71 -18.55 -8.90 -1.50
CA SER A 71 -18.65 -10.34 -1.78
C SER A 71 -17.67 -11.11 -0.88
N PRO A 72 -18.14 -12.14 -0.15
CA PRO A 72 -17.27 -12.99 0.65
C PRO A 72 -16.15 -13.58 -0.22
N GLN A 73 -14.92 -13.61 0.29
CA GLN A 73 -13.78 -14.23 -0.40
C GLN A 73 -12.86 -14.96 0.56
N SER A 74 -12.32 -16.08 0.10
CA SER A 74 -11.25 -16.81 0.77
C SER A 74 -9.89 -16.30 0.30
N ILE A 75 -9.07 -15.82 1.23
CA ILE A 75 -7.81 -15.13 0.94
C ILE A 75 -6.64 -15.92 1.52
N LEU A 76 -5.63 -16.21 0.70
CA LEU A 76 -4.38 -16.81 1.12
C LEU A 76 -3.23 -15.81 1.00
N VAL A 77 -2.54 -15.53 2.09
CA VAL A 77 -1.29 -14.74 2.09
C VAL A 77 -0.09 -15.69 2.15
N LEU A 78 0.88 -15.48 1.25
CA LEU A 78 2.08 -16.30 1.13
C LEU A 78 3.20 -15.71 1.99
N GLY A 79 3.32 -16.15 3.24
CA GLY A 79 4.35 -15.70 4.19
C GLY A 79 3.87 -14.68 5.21
N ALA A 80 4.52 -14.69 6.39
CA ALA A 80 4.27 -13.78 7.52
C ALA A 80 5.60 -13.15 7.99
N GLY A 81 6.35 -12.55 7.06
CA GLY A 81 7.53 -11.74 7.39
C GLY A 81 7.17 -10.28 7.69
N GLU A 82 8.17 -9.38 7.60
CA GLU A 82 8.03 -7.93 7.81
C GLU A 82 6.81 -7.33 7.08
N LEU A 83 6.57 -7.73 5.82
CA LEU A 83 5.41 -7.29 5.04
C LEU A 83 4.15 -8.14 5.32
N GLY A 84 4.31 -9.45 5.45
CA GLY A 84 3.18 -10.39 5.52
C GLY A 84 2.36 -10.20 6.80
N LEU A 85 3.01 -9.92 7.93
CA LEU A 85 2.34 -9.70 9.23
C LEU A 85 1.38 -8.50 9.19
N PRO A 86 1.79 -7.29 8.77
CA PRO A 86 0.87 -6.17 8.61
C PRO A 86 -0.28 -6.42 7.63
N VAL A 87 -0.01 -7.10 6.50
CA VAL A 87 -1.03 -7.47 5.52
C VAL A 87 -2.07 -8.38 6.16
N LEU A 88 -1.64 -9.43 6.87
CA LEU A 88 -2.52 -10.37 7.56
C LEU A 88 -3.38 -9.70 8.64
N ARG A 89 -2.77 -8.89 9.50
CA ARG A 89 -3.46 -8.14 10.56
C ARG A 89 -4.57 -7.25 9.99
N ASN A 90 -4.25 -6.52 8.93
CA ASN A 90 -5.20 -5.60 8.31
C ASN A 90 -6.27 -6.33 7.51
N LEU A 91 -5.95 -7.42 6.81
CA LEU A 91 -6.95 -8.25 6.15
C LEU A 91 -7.95 -8.82 7.15
N ALA A 92 -7.50 -9.37 8.28
CA ALA A 92 -8.39 -9.88 9.32
C ALA A 92 -9.32 -8.79 9.89
N ARG A 93 -8.85 -7.53 9.95
CA ARG A 93 -9.67 -6.38 10.36
C ARG A 93 -10.68 -5.99 9.29
N VAL A 94 -10.26 -5.80 8.04
CA VAL A 94 -11.10 -5.33 6.94
C VAL A 94 -12.12 -6.39 6.51
N ALA A 95 -11.75 -7.68 6.55
CA ALA A 95 -12.64 -8.80 6.23
C ALA A 95 -13.90 -8.85 7.11
N LYS A 96 -13.87 -8.26 8.32
CA LYS A 96 -15.07 -8.13 9.17
C LYS A 96 -16.18 -7.27 8.54
N ARG A 97 -15.83 -6.39 7.59
CA ARG A 97 -16.79 -5.60 6.80
C ARG A 97 -17.48 -6.44 5.71
N ALA A 98 -16.96 -7.63 5.43
CA ALA A 98 -17.39 -8.54 4.37
C ALA A 98 -17.72 -9.93 4.96
N PRO A 99 -18.84 -10.08 5.71
CA PRO A 99 -19.14 -11.31 6.43
C PRO A 99 -19.07 -12.56 5.53
N GLY A 100 -18.36 -13.59 6.00
CA GLY A 100 -18.10 -14.81 5.22
C GLY A 100 -16.73 -14.84 4.54
N SER A 101 -16.00 -13.73 4.52
CA SER A 101 -14.60 -13.74 4.07
C SER A 101 -13.70 -14.44 5.09
N THR A 102 -12.73 -15.20 4.59
CA THR A 102 -11.74 -15.91 5.42
C THR A 102 -10.33 -15.51 5.03
N VAL A 103 -9.43 -15.45 6.02
CA VAL A 103 -8.03 -15.13 5.80
C VAL A 103 -7.19 -16.30 6.29
N SER A 104 -6.27 -16.73 5.44
CA SER A 104 -5.35 -17.82 5.71
C SER A 104 -3.93 -17.38 5.37
N VAL A 105 -2.95 -17.98 6.04
CA VAL A 105 -1.53 -17.75 5.77
C VAL A 105 -0.84 -19.07 5.43
N LEU A 106 -0.04 -19.06 4.37
CA LEU A 106 0.84 -20.16 4.01
C LEU A 106 2.20 -19.99 4.71
N LEU A 107 2.57 -20.97 5.52
CA LEU A 107 3.85 -21.03 6.23
C LEU A 107 4.43 -22.44 6.16
N ARG A 108 5.75 -22.55 6.35
CA ARG A 108 6.41 -23.86 6.53
C ARG A 108 5.90 -24.51 7.83
N ASP A 109 5.74 -25.83 7.82
CA ASP A 109 5.27 -26.58 9.00
C ASP A 109 6.12 -26.30 10.25
N SER A 110 7.45 -26.23 10.08
CA SER A 110 8.40 -25.87 11.15
C SER A 110 8.17 -24.48 11.75
N THR A 111 7.58 -23.55 10.99
CA THR A 111 7.20 -22.22 11.48
C THR A 111 5.89 -22.27 12.24
N ILE A 112 4.90 -23.00 11.73
CA ILE A 112 3.58 -23.17 12.37
C ILE A 112 3.72 -23.82 13.76
N ASN A 113 4.65 -24.78 13.87
CA ASN A 113 4.91 -25.59 15.06
C ASN A 113 6.14 -25.12 15.85
N THR A 114 6.60 -23.89 15.61
CA THR A 114 7.81 -23.35 16.23
C THR A 114 7.73 -23.29 17.75
N GLN A 115 8.86 -23.55 18.41
CA GLN A 115 9.04 -23.40 19.86
C GLN A 115 9.85 -22.14 20.22
N VAL A 116 10.26 -21.35 19.22
CA VAL A 116 10.97 -20.09 19.44
C VAL A 116 9.96 -19.07 20.00
N PRO A 117 10.17 -18.52 21.21
CA PRO A 117 9.17 -17.70 21.89
C PRO A 117 8.64 -16.54 21.04
N GLU A 118 9.52 -15.79 20.37
CA GLU A 118 9.12 -14.61 19.58
C GLU A 118 8.19 -15.02 18.42
N LYS A 119 8.58 -16.07 17.67
CA LYS A 119 7.77 -16.58 16.55
C LYS A 119 6.48 -17.22 17.04
N LYS A 120 6.50 -17.88 18.20
CA LYS A 120 5.30 -18.48 18.79
C LYS A 120 4.26 -17.41 19.10
N VAL A 121 4.68 -16.26 19.66
CA VAL A 121 3.80 -15.11 19.93
C VAL A 121 3.16 -14.62 18.64
N GLU A 122 3.91 -14.46 17.55
CA GLU A 122 3.38 -14.05 16.25
C GLU A 122 2.33 -15.05 15.71
N ILE A 123 2.62 -16.35 15.75
CA ILE A 123 1.67 -17.36 15.27
C ILE A 123 0.41 -17.40 16.14
N ASP A 124 0.55 -17.30 17.46
CA ASP A 124 -0.59 -17.30 18.38
C ASP A 124 -1.43 -16.02 18.23
N GLU A 125 -0.83 -14.87 17.93
CA GLU A 125 -1.54 -13.65 17.54
C GLU A 125 -2.37 -13.88 16.28
N LEU A 126 -1.76 -14.43 15.21
CA LEU A 126 -2.48 -14.69 13.95
C LEU A 126 -3.66 -15.66 14.17
N ARG A 127 -3.47 -16.72 14.97
CA ARG A 127 -4.57 -17.62 15.36
C ARG A 127 -5.66 -16.87 16.13
N GLY A 128 -5.28 -15.99 17.07
CA GLY A 128 -6.21 -15.14 17.83
C GLY A 128 -7.03 -14.18 16.97
N LEU A 129 -6.48 -13.76 15.82
CA LEU A 129 -7.19 -12.98 14.79
C LEU A 129 -8.13 -13.83 13.91
N GLY A 130 -8.19 -15.15 14.12
CA GLY A 130 -8.98 -16.08 13.32
C GLY A 130 -8.33 -16.46 11.99
N ILE A 131 -7.04 -16.19 11.81
CA ILE A 131 -6.31 -16.52 10.59
C ILE A 131 -5.97 -18.01 10.59
N GLN A 132 -6.31 -18.70 9.50
CA GLN A 132 -6.04 -20.14 9.37
C GLN A 132 -4.61 -20.38 8.89
N MET A 133 -3.94 -21.37 9.48
CA MET A 133 -2.58 -21.76 9.08
C MET A 133 -2.66 -22.82 7.98
N VAL A 134 -1.89 -22.62 6.90
CA VAL A 134 -1.76 -23.55 5.78
C VAL A 134 -0.31 -23.97 5.67
N ALA A 135 -0.03 -25.26 5.80
CA ALA A 135 1.33 -25.80 5.72
C ALA A 135 1.74 -26.03 4.26
N ALA A 136 2.81 -25.36 3.82
CA ALA A 136 3.51 -25.61 2.55
C ALA A 136 4.86 -24.87 2.55
N ASP A 137 5.75 -25.20 1.62
CA ASP A 137 7.05 -24.56 1.46
C ASP A 137 7.19 -23.91 0.08
N LEU A 138 7.15 -22.58 0.07
CA LEU A 138 7.29 -21.78 -1.16
C LEU A 138 8.58 -22.07 -1.92
N VAL A 139 9.64 -22.53 -1.24
CA VAL A 139 10.95 -22.81 -1.85
C VAL A 139 11.01 -24.27 -2.32
N ASN A 140 10.62 -25.21 -1.47
CA ASN A 140 10.84 -26.64 -1.72
C ASN A 140 9.69 -27.36 -2.44
N ASP A 141 8.44 -26.91 -2.27
CA ASP A 141 7.31 -27.56 -2.93
C ASP A 141 7.31 -27.27 -4.43
N SER A 142 6.91 -28.23 -5.25
CA SER A 142 6.77 -28.01 -6.70
C SER A 142 5.68 -27.00 -7.03
N ILE A 143 5.69 -26.49 -8.27
CA ILE A 143 4.63 -25.60 -8.78
C ILE A 143 3.26 -26.27 -8.66
N ASP A 144 3.15 -27.56 -8.96
CA ASP A 144 1.86 -28.26 -8.95
C ASP A 144 1.33 -28.48 -7.53
N GLN A 145 2.22 -28.80 -6.57
CA GLN A 145 1.85 -28.86 -5.15
C GLN A 145 1.36 -27.51 -4.61
N LEU A 146 2.04 -26.42 -4.97
CA LEU A 146 1.59 -25.08 -4.61
C LEU A 146 0.27 -24.72 -5.30
N ALA A 147 0.08 -25.10 -6.56
CA ALA A 147 -1.15 -24.86 -7.29
C ALA A 147 -2.35 -25.60 -6.66
N GLU A 148 -2.18 -26.84 -6.19
CA GLU A 148 -3.21 -27.58 -5.46
C GLU A 148 -3.63 -26.87 -4.16
N VAL A 149 -2.67 -26.29 -3.44
CA VAL A 149 -2.95 -25.50 -2.24
C VAL A 149 -3.70 -24.22 -2.61
N PHE A 150 -3.24 -23.51 -3.64
CA PHE A 150 -3.80 -22.22 -4.06
C PHE A 150 -5.22 -22.37 -4.61
N ALA A 151 -5.55 -23.49 -5.26
CA ALA A 151 -6.88 -23.75 -5.84
C ALA A 151 -8.02 -23.78 -4.82
N ARG A 152 -7.70 -23.85 -3.51
CA ARG A 152 -8.65 -23.79 -2.41
C ARG A 152 -9.12 -22.37 -2.06
N PHE A 153 -8.54 -21.35 -2.69
CA PHE A 153 -8.75 -19.94 -2.35
C PHE A 153 -9.22 -19.13 -3.55
N ASP A 154 -9.96 -18.06 -3.28
CA ASP A 154 -10.40 -17.12 -4.31
C ASP A 154 -9.28 -16.13 -4.68
N THR A 155 -8.56 -15.65 -3.67
CA THR A 155 -7.52 -14.62 -3.79
C THR A 155 -6.20 -15.11 -3.17
N VAL A 156 -5.09 -14.98 -3.90
CA VAL A 156 -3.75 -15.28 -3.39
C VAL A 156 -2.88 -14.00 -3.38
N ILE A 157 -2.17 -13.74 -2.28
CA ILE A 157 -1.34 -12.54 -2.08
C ILE A 157 0.09 -12.94 -1.74
N GLY A 158 1.05 -12.54 -2.59
CA GLY A 158 2.46 -12.88 -2.43
C GLY A 158 3.22 -11.97 -1.45
N CYS A 159 3.61 -12.49 -0.30
CA CYS A 159 4.44 -11.80 0.70
C CYS A 159 5.74 -12.57 1.02
N ALA A 160 6.24 -13.38 0.07
CA ALA A 160 7.30 -14.37 0.27
C ALA A 160 8.67 -13.77 0.62
N GLY A 161 8.91 -12.50 0.29
CA GLY A 161 10.12 -11.76 0.64
C GLY A 161 11.37 -12.21 -0.13
N MET A 162 12.42 -11.37 -0.07
CA MET A 162 13.65 -11.54 -0.87
C MET A 162 14.42 -12.82 -0.56
N VAL A 163 14.29 -13.34 0.65
CA VAL A 163 14.94 -14.57 1.13
C VAL A 163 14.47 -15.84 0.41
N ALA A 164 13.36 -15.77 -0.33
CA ALA A 164 12.84 -16.90 -1.07
C ALA A 164 13.60 -17.19 -2.38
N GLY A 165 14.54 -16.33 -2.79
CA GLY A 165 15.41 -16.55 -3.94
C GLY A 165 14.84 -16.09 -5.27
N ARG A 166 15.72 -16.01 -6.28
CA ARG A 166 15.48 -15.33 -7.56
C ARG A 166 14.39 -15.96 -8.43
N GLU A 167 14.20 -17.27 -8.31
CA GLU A 167 13.22 -18.03 -9.11
C GLU A 167 11.81 -18.02 -8.50
N THR A 168 11.68 -17.59 -7.23
CA THR A 168 10.42 -17.64 -6.51
C THR A 168 9.31 -16.76 -7.13
N PRO A 169 9.55 -15.52 -7.60
CA PRO A 169 8.50 -14.71 -8.22
C PRO A 169 7.79 -15.45 -9.37
N MET A 170 8.56 -16.02 -10.30
CA MET A 170 8.03 -16.77 -11.44
C MET A 170 7.34 -18.07 -11.03
N LYS A 171 7.93 -18.80 -10.07
CA LYS A 171 7.36 -20.03 -9.52
C LYS A 171 5.97 -19.78 -8.91
N LEU A 172 5.83 -18.75 -8.07
CA LEU A 172 4.56 -18.43 -7.40
C LEU A 172 3.51 -17.92 -8.38
N ALA A 173 3.89 -17.08 -9.34
CA ALA A 173 2.98 -16.62 -10.38
C ALA A 173 2.48 -17.78 -11.25
N THR A 174 3.38 -18.70 -11.64
CA THR A 174 3.00 -19.90 -12.40
C THR A 174 2.05 -20.80 -11.60
N ALA A 175 2.32 -21.02 -10.31
CA ALA A 175 1.45 -21.80 -9.44
C ALA A 175 0.05 -21.16 -9.29
N ALA A 176 -0.03 -19.83 -9.12
CA ALA A 176 -1.29 -19.09 -9.03
C ALA A 176 -2.12 -19.18 -10.34
N LEU A 177 -1.47 -19.06 -11.50
CA LEU A 177 -2.19 -19.21 -12.77
C LEU A 177 -2.64 -20.67 -13.00
N ARG A 178 -1.80 -21.65 -12.67
CA ARG A 178 -2.15 -23.08 -12.79
C ARG A 178 -3.28 -23.49 -11.86
N SER A 179 -3.37 -22.89 -10.67
CA SER A 179 -4.44 -23.19 -9.72
C SER A 179 -5.81 -22.67 -10.15
N GLY A 180 -5.86 -21.77 -11.14
CA GLY A 180 -7.11 -21.15 -11.58
C GLY A 180 -7.72 -20.23 -10.53
N VAL A 181 -6.91 -19.62 -9.66
CA VAL A 181 -7.41 -18.65 -8.67
C VAL A 181 -8.07 -17.48 -9.38
N LYS A 182 -9.11 -16.91 -8.75
CA LYS A 182 -9.86 -15.80 -9.35
C LYS A 182 -9.02 -14.53 -9.37
N ARG A 183 -8.24 -14.29 -8.31
CA ARG A 183 -7.44 -13.07 -8.15
C ARG A 183 -6.06 -13.34 -7.58
N TYR A 184 -5.05 -12.66 -8.11
CA TYR A 184 -3.67 -12.80 -7.68
C TYR A 184 -2.98 -11.44 -7.48
N PHE A 185 -2.31 -11.29 -6.34
CA PHE A 185 -1.41 -10.18 -6.04
C PHE A 185 0.01 -10.73 -6.01
N PRO A 186 0.84 -10.50 -7.03
CA PRO A 186 2.20 -11.01 -7.05
C PRO A 186 3.07 -10.33 -5.99
N TRP A 187 4.16 -10.99 -5.59
CA TRP A 187 5.15 -10.42 -4.69
C TRP A 187 5.97 -9.32 -5.41
N GLN A 188 5.40 -8.11 -5.48
CA GLN A 188 5.93 -6.95 -6.21
C GLN A 188 5.86 -5.62 -5.44
N PHE A 189 5.68 -5.69 -4.12
CA PHE A 189 5.63 -4.55 -3.18
C PHE A 189 6.96 -3.79 -3.12
N GLY A 190 7.22 -3.00 -4.16
CA GLY A 190 8.50 -2.32 -4.35
C GLY A 190 8.41 -1.20 -5.37
N VAL A 191 9.49 -1.04 -6.13
CA VAL A 191 9.68 -0.01 -7.16
C VAL A 191 8.84 -0.28 -8.41
N ASP A 192 8.83 0.67 -9.33
CA ASP A 192 8.24 0.49 -10.65
C ASP A 192 9.24 -0.16 -11.62
N PHE A 193 9.16 -1.49 -11.72
CA PHE A 193 10.02 -2.27 -12.59
C PHE A 193 9.88 -1.89 -14.08
N GLU A 194 8.73 -1.39 -14.52
CA GLU A 194 8.52 -1.02 -15.94
C GLU A 194 9.26 0.25 -16.31
N VAL A 195 9.26 1.24 -15.42
CA VAL A 195 10.00 2.49 -15.63
C VAL A 195 11.50 2.28 -15.49
N ILE A 196 11.93 1.37 -14.60
CA ILE A 196 13.34 0.96 -14.49
C ILE A 196 13.80 0.27 -15.77
N GLY A 197 12.98 -0.65 -16.30
CA GLY A 197 13.28 -1.44 -17.49
C GLY A 197 14.21 -2.62 -17.22
N ARG A 198 14.40 -3.43 -18.28
CA ARG A 198 15.27 -4.62 -18.23
C ARG A 198 16.76 -4.27 -18.20
N GLY A 199 17.58 -5.18 -17.68
CA GLY A 199 19.02 -5.00 -17.63
C GLY A 199 19.47 -3.94 -16.61
N SER A 200 18.62 -3.66 -15.61
CA SER A 200 19.02 -2.82 -14.48
C SER A 200 20.13 -3.51 -13.67
N PRO A 201 20.91 -2.76 -12.87
CA PRO A 201 21.91 -3.36 -11.98
C PRO A 201 21.36 -4.44 -11.03
N GLN A 202 20.05 -4.48 -10.77
CA GLN A 202 19.41 -5.49 -9.94
C GLN A 202 18.72 -6.56 -10.80
N ASP A 203 19.40 -7.67 -11.03
CA ASP A 203 18.92 -8.77 -11.89
C ASP A 203 17.58 -9.38 -11.43
N LEU A 204 17.19 -9.24 -10.16
CA LEU A 204 15.87 -9.69 -9.70
C LEU A 204 14.72 -8.90 -10.35
N PHE A 205 14.95 -7.65 -10.76
CA PHE A 205 13.90 -6.80 -11.33
C PHE A 205 13.45 -7.31 -12.71
N ASP A 206 14.35 -7.93 -13.47
CA ASP A 206 13.99 -8.60 -14.73
C ASP A 206 13.05 -9.79 -14.48
N ALA A 207 13.29 -10.57 -13.42
CA ALA A 207 12.38 -11.67 -13.05
C ALA A 207 11.00 -11.15 -12.62
N GLN A 208 10.93 -9.94 -12.04
CA GLN A 208 9.65 -9.30 -11.73
C GLN A 208 8.91 -8.82 -12.98
N LEU A 209 9.64 -8.34 -14.00
CA LEU A 209 9.06 -8.01 -15.30
C LEU A 209 8.53 -9.25 -16.03
N ASP A 210 9.27 -10.36 -15.97
CA ASP A 210 8.81 -11.64 -16.55
C ASP A 210 7.47 -12.08 -15.94
N VAL A 211 7.29 -11.89 -14.62
CA VAL A 211 5.99 -12.13 -13.96
C VAL A 211 4.89 -11.23 -14.52
N ARG A 212 5.16 -9.94 -14.76
CA ARG A 212 4.15 -9.02 -15.34
C ARG A 212 3.75 -9.45 -16.75
N GLU A 213 4.72 -9.89 -17.56
CA GLU A 213 4.46 -10.41 -18.91
C GLU A 213 3.59 -11.68 -18.85
N LEU A 214 3.92 -12.63 -17.95
CA LEU A 214 3.13 -13.84 -17.74
C LEU A 214 1.68 -13.52 -17.34
N LEU A 215 1.48 -12.57 -16.43
CA LEU A 215 0.14 -12.18 -15.97
C LEU A 215 -0.70 -11.50 -17.06
N ARG A 216 -0.07 -10.71 -17.93
CA ARG A 216 -0.73 -10.05 -19.08
C ARG A 216 -1.02 -10.99 -20.24
N ALA A 217 -0.30 -12.10 -20.36
CA ALA A 217 -0.47 -13.07 -21.43
C ALA A 217 -1.69 -13.99 -21.25
N GLN A 218 -2.45 -13.82 -20.16
CA GLN A 218 -3.63 -14.61 -19.83
C GLN A 218 -4.80 -13.71 -19.42
N ASP A 219 -6.02 -14.25 -19.41
CA ASP A 219 -7.27 -13.52 -19.16
C ASP A 219 -8.20 -14.19 -18.12
N LYS A 220 -7.76 -15.28 -17.49
CA LYS A 220 -8.57 -16.11 -16.57
C LYS A 220 -8.49 -15.66 -15.11
N THR A 221 -7.30 -15.25 -14.68
CA THR A 221 -7.01 -14.80 -13.32
C THR A 221 -6.84 -13.29 -13.33
N GLU A 222 -7.65 -12.58 -12.55
CA GLU A 222 -7.47 -11.15 -12.32
C GLU A 222 -6.16 -10.92 -11.57
N TRP A 223 -5.39 -9.92 -11.95
CA TRP A 223 -4.16 -9.58 -11.22
C TRP A 223 -4.12 -8.12 -10.80
N VAL A 224 -3.51 -7.86 -9.64
CA VAL A 224 -3.28 -6.51 -9.14
C VAL A 224 -1.87 -6.44 -8.58
N ILE A 225 -1.05 -5.57 -9.17
CA ILE A 225 0.30 -5.30 -8.70
C ILE A 225 0.23 -4.07 -7.79
N ILE A 226 0.90 -4.12 -6.64
CA ILE A 226 0.99 -2.98 -5.72
C ILE A 226 2.45 -2.51 -5.70
N SER A 227 2.70 -1.30 -6.21
CA SER A 227 4.01 -0.64 -6.17
C SER A 227 4.04 0.33 -4.99
N THR A 228 5.00 0.16 -4.09
CA THR A 228 5.04 0.81 -2.78
C THR A 228 6.26 1.67 -2.52
N GLY A 229 7.25 1.59 -3.42
CA GLY A 229 8.57 2.17 -3.23
C GLY A 229 9.39 1.33 -2.27
N MET A 230 10.34 1.95 -1.59
CA MET A 230 11.18 1.31 -0.58
C MET A 230 10.47 1.27 0.77
N PHE A 231 10.71 0.23 1.57
CA PHE A 231 10.26 0.22 2.96
C PHE A 231 10.96 1.33 3.72
N THR A 232 10.20 2.17 4.42
CA THR A 232 10.76 3.36 5.10
C THR A 232 11.91 2.99 6.04
N SER A 233 11.78 1.88 6.79
CA SER A 233 12.82 1.35 7.69
C SER A 233 14.14 1.11 6.96
N PHE A 234 14.10 0.47 5.78
CA PHE A 234 15.28 0.08 5.03
C PHE A 234 16.16 1.26 4.58
N LEU A 235 15.57 2.45 4.39
CA LEU A 235 16.34 3.67 4.09
C LEU A 235 17.34 4.02 5.21
N PHE A 236 16.96 3.73 6.46
CA PHE A 236 17.72 4.06 7.67
C PHE A 236 18.53 2.87 8.21
N GLU A 237 18.49 1.71 7.55
CA GLU A 237 19.30 0.56 7.94
C GLU A 237 20.79 0.83 7.65
N PRO A 238 21.71 0.65 8.62
CA PRO A 238 23.13 0.91 8.41
C PRO A 238 23.73 0.18 7.21
N VAL A 239 23.25 -1.05 6.95
CA VAL A 239 23.71 -1.86 5.81
C VAL A 239 23.40 -1.24 4.45
N PHE A 240 22.40 -0.35 4.36
CA PHE A 240 22.06 0.34 3.12
C PHE A 240 22.95 1.56 2.86
N GLU A 241 23.64 2.04 3.90
CA GLU A 241 24.65 3.10 3.87
C GLU A 241 24.16 4.46 3.35
N VAL A 242 22.85 4.67 3.14
CA VAL A 242 22.31 5.99 2.81
C VAL A 242 22.40 6.94 4.00
N VAL A 243 22.17 6.43 5.21
CA VAL A 243 22.34 7.20 6.44
C VAL A 243 23.45 6.58 7.27
N ASP A 244 24.53 7.33 7.44
CA ASP A 244 25.63 7.02 8.34
C ASP A 244 25.42 7.84 9.62
N PHE A 245 24.85 7.18 10.64
CA PHE A 245 24.57 7.80 11.94
C PHE A 245 25.83 8.02 12.79
N GLU A 246 26.91 7.31 12.51
CA GLU A 246 28.19 7.44 13.24
C GLU A 246 28.91 8.72 12.82
N ASN A 247 28.89 9.04 11.52
CA ASN A 247 29.57 10.20 10.96
C ASN A 247 28.64 11.38 10.63
N ASP A 248 27.37 11.29 11.01
CA ASP A 248 26.33 12.29 10.72
C ASP A 248 26.31 12.66 9.23
N THR A 249 26.20 11.66 8.37
CA THR A 249 26.28 11.83 6.91
C THR A 249 25.12 11.15 6.21
N VAL A 250 24.49 11.86 5.29
CA VAL A 250 23.59 11.26 4.29
C VAL A 250 24.35 11.09 2.98
N ASN A 251 24.48 9.85 2.54
CA ASN A 251 25.04 9.47 1.26
C ASN A 251 23.92 9.48 0.20
N ALA A 252 23.76 10.61 -0.47
CA ALA A 252 22.77 10.83 -1.51
C ALA A 252 23.10 10.02 -2.77
N LEU A 253 22.20 9.12 -3.16
CA LEU A 253 22.39 8.26 -4.32
C LEU A 253 22.06 9.04 -5.61
N GLY A 254 23.05 9.20 -6.48
CA GLY A 254 22.96 9.97 -7.72
C GLY A 254 23.18 11.47 -7.50
N SER A 255 22.26 12.12 -6.78
CA SER A 255 22.26 13.56 -6.49
C SER A 255 21.43 13.87 -5.24
N LEU A 256 21.48 15.09 -4.72
CA LEU A 256 20.64 15.49 -3.59
C LEU A 256 19.16 15.57 -3.97
N GLU A 257 18.88 15.73 -5.26
CA GLU A 257 17.58 15.92 -5.89
C GLU A 257 16.98 14.59 -6.37
N THR A 258 17.75 13.50 -6.30
CA THR A 258 17.24 12.16 -6.61
C THR A 258 16.17 11.81 -5.58
N GLY A 259 14.95 11.57 -6.07
CA GLY A 259 13.81 11.19 -5.26
C GLY A 259 13.78 9.70 -4.91
N VAL A 260 13.15 9.38 -3.79
CA VAL A 260 12.79 8.04 -3.36
C VAL A 260 11.37 8.03 -2.76
N THR A 261 10.52 7.11 -3.22
CA THR A 261 9.23 6.86 -2.59
C THR A 261 9.40 5.86 -1.45
N LEU A 262 8.85 6.18 -0.29
CA LEU A 262 8.94 5.42 0.94
C LEU A 262 7.53 5.07 1.44
N THR A 263 7.33 3.84 1.89
CA THR A 263 6.09 3.43 2.56
C THR A 263 6.42 2.46 3.69
N THR A 264 5.80 2.62 4.86
CA THR A 264 6.03 1.69 5.98
C THR A 264 5.38 0.33 5.68
N PRO A 265 5.94 -0.80 6.14
CA PRO A 265 5.27 -2.11 6.03
C PRO A 265 3.85 -2.11 6.60
N ASP A 266 3.61 -1.36 7.69
CA ASP A 266 2.30 -1.21 8.32
C ASP A 266 1.27 -0.54 7.40
N ASP A 267 1.66 0.58 6.77
CA ASP A 267 0.81 1.27 5.80
C ASP A 267 0.60 0.43 4.54
N ILE A 268 1.62 -0.29 4.07
CA ILE A 268 1.46 -1.24 2.94
C ILE A 268 0.43 -2.30 3.31
N GLY A 269 0.50 -2.86 4.52
CA GLY A 269 -0.47 -3.84 5.01
C GLY A 269 -1.89 -3.30 5.06
N ALA A 270 -2.07 -2.10 5.61
CA ALA A 270 -3.36 -1.43 5.69
C ALA A 270 -3.95 -1.15 4.31
N LEU A 271 -3.17 -0.54 3.42
CA LEU A 271 -3.61 -0.18 2.08
C LEU A 271 -3.86 -1.41 1.20
N THR A 272 -3.05 -2.46 1.33
CA THR A 272 -3.28 -3.74 0.63
C THR A 272 -4.63 -4.32 1.01
N ALA A 273 -4.98 -4.32 2.30
CA ALA A 273 -6.27 -4.81 2.75
C ALA A 273 -7.43 -3.96 2.20
N GLU A 274 -7.29 -2.62 2.20
CA GLU A 274 -8.32 -1.74 1.60
C GLU A 274 -8.42 -1.98 0.08
N ILE A 275 -7.32 -2.18 -0.66
CA ILE A 275 -7.31 -2.50 -2.10
C ILE A 275 -7.98 -3.84 -2.41
N VAL A 276 -7.75 -4.86 -1.58
CA VAL A 276 -8.35 -6.20 -1.74
C VAL A 276 -9.88 -6.14 -1.68
N PHE A 277 -10.42 -5.27 -0.83
CA PHE A 277 -11.86 -5.05 -0.65
C PHE A 277 -12.38 -3.79 -1.33
N PHE A 278 -11.59 -3.12 -2.16
CA PHE A 278 -12.00 -1.87 -2.81
C PHE A 278 -13.07 -2.12 -3.88
N GLU A 279 -14.03 -1.20 -4.01
CA GLU A 279 -15.08 -1.22 -5.03
C GLU A 279 -15.19 0.14 -5.76
N PRO A 280 -15.27 0.16 -7.11
CA PRO A 280 -15.16 -0.98 -8.01
C PRO A 280 -13.77 -1.64 -7.94
N ARG A 281 -13.73 -2.97 -7.99
CA ARG A 281 -12.48 -3.73 -7.80
C ARG A 281 -11.40 -3.33 -8.82
N PHE A 282 -10.17 -3.17 -8.33
CA PHE A 282 -8.99 -3.12 -9.19
C PHE A 282 -8.77 -4.47 -9.86
N ARG A 283 -8.58 -4.42 -11.18
CA ARG A 283 -8.34 -5.57 -12.05
C ARG A 283 -7.30 -5.21 -13.11
N ASP A 284 -6.40 -6.15 -13.36
CA ASP A 284 -5.40 -6.18 -14.43
C ASP A 284 -4.60 -4.88 -14.57
N GLN A 285 -4.18 -4.33 -13.42
CA GLN A 285 -3.49 -3.04 -13.34
C GLN A 285 -2.49 -2.96 -12.18
N ILE A 286 -1.67 -1.91 -12.22
CA ILE A 286 -0.72 -1.54 -11.17
C ILE A 286 -1.33 -0.43 -10.32
N VAL A 287 -1.31 -0.61 -9.00
CA VAL A 287 -1.76 0.37 -8.01
C VAL A 287 -0.54 0.92 -7.27
N TYR A 288 -0.37 2.23 -7.30
CA TYR A 288 0.76 2.92 -6.65
C TYR A 288 0.37 3.39 -5.26
N LEU A 289 1.26 3.18 -4.29
CA LEU A 289 1.19 3.66 -2.91
C LEU A 289 2.34 4.62 -2.63
N SER A 290 2.17 5.52 -1.65
CA SER A 290 3.28 6.33 -1.13
C SER A 290 2.95 6.81 0.28
N GLY A 291 3.74 6.39 1.27
CA GLY A 291 3.80 7.02 2.58
C GLY A 291 4.37 8.43 2.45
N ASP A 292 5.51 8.53 1.78
CA ASP A 292 6.17 9.77 1.43
C ASP A 292 6.94 9.64 0.11
N THR A 293 7.30 10.77 -0.50
CA THR A 293 8.27 10.80 -1.60
C THR A 293 9.17 12.00 -1.39
N VAL A 294 10.43 11.71 -1.08
CA VAL A 294 11.42 12.70 -0.65
C VAL A 294 12.69 12.57 -1.48
N THR A 295 13.45 13.64 -1.58
CA THR A 295 14.81 13.65 -2.14
C THR A 295 15.85 13.34 -1.06
N TYR A 296 17.03 12.85 -1.43
CA TYR A 296 18.08 12.60 -0.43
C TYR A 296 18.53 13.87 0.33
N GLY A 297 18.45 15.04 -0.31
CA GLY A 297 18.66 16.33 0.35
C GLY A 297 17.62 16.59 1.43
N GLU A 298 16.35 16.28 1.16
CA GLU A 298 15.26 16.37 2.14
C GLU A 298 15.40 15.35 3.27
N VAL A 299 15.92 14.14 3.00
CA VAL A 299 16.24 13.15 4.04
C VAL A 299 17.25 13.72 5.04
N ALA A 300 18.33 14.37 4.55
CA ALA A 300 19.29 15.04 5.44
C ALA A 300 18.62 16.14 6.27
N SER A 301 17.83 17.01 5.64
CA SER A 301 17.12 18.08 6.35
C SER A 301 16.09 17.55 7.36
N LEU A 302 15.46 16.41 7.08
CA LEU A 302 14.54 15.73 7.98
C LEU A 302 15.28 15.18 9.20
N LEU A 303 16.40 14.49 9.01
CA LEU A 303 17.23 13.98 10.10
C LEU A 303 17.73 15.12 11.01
N GLU A 304 18.13 16.25 10.42
CA GLU A 304 18.53 17.45 11.18
C GLU A 304 17.42 17.97 12.10
N ARG A 305 16.16 17.99 11.61
CA ARG A 305 14.99 18.39 12.42
C ARG A 305 14.68 17.38 13.52
N VAL A 306 14.68 16.09 13.18
CA VAL A 306 14.28 15.01 14.09
C VAL A 306 15.31 14.79 15.20
N LEU A 307 16.60 14.84 14.88
CA LEU A 307 17.68 14.52 15.81
C LEU A 307 18.35 15.76 16.43
N GLY A 308 18.02 16.96 15.95
CA GLY A 308 18.55 18.21 16.50
C GLY A 308 20.05 18.41 16.30
N ARG A 309 20.67 17.72 15.32
CA ARG A 309 22.11 17.80 15.01
C ARG A 309 22.35 17.87 13.48
N PRO A 310 23.42 18.53 13.01
CA PRO A 310 23.67 18.72 11.58
C PRO A 310 24.03 17.41 10.87
N PHE A 311 23.65 17.25 9.61
CA PHE A 311 24.05 16.12 8.75
C PHE A 311 24.80 16.60 7.51
N LYS A 312 25.98 16.02 7.26
CA LYS A 312 26.73 16.19 6.02
C LYS A 312 25.97 15.57 4.86
N ARG A 313 26.06 16.21 3.70
CA ARG A 313 25.44 15.77 2.46
C ARG A 313 26.55 15.30 1.52
N ASN A 314 26.72 13.98 1.41
CA ASN A 314 27.73 13.35 0.57
C ASN A 314 27.07 12.78 -0.68
N VAL A 315 27.50 13.17 -1.87
CA VAL A 315 26.88 12.70 -3.11
C VAL A 315 27.64 11.51 -3.68
N TRP A 316 26.96 10.38 -3.77
CA TRP A 316 27.43 9.20 -4.49
C TRP A 316 26.85 9.19 -5.90
N THR A 317 27.61 9.76 -6.85
CA THR A 317 27.17 9.86 -8.24
C THR A 317 26.90 8.49 -8.87
N VAL A 318 26.06 8.44 -9.90
CA VAL A 318 25.78 7.19 -10.64
C VAL A 318 27.07 6.52 -11.16
N PRO A 319 28.01 7.24 -11.81
CA PRO A 319 29.27 6.62 -12.26
C PRO A 319 30.10 6.02 -11.12
N TYR A 320 30.16 6.69 -9.96
CA TYR A 320 30.86 6.17 -8.79
C TYR A 320 30.26 4.84 -8.31
N LEU A 321 28.93 4.78 -8.16
CA LEU A 321 28.25 3.56 -7.68
C LEU A 321 28.35 2.40 -8.68
N LEU A 322 28.33 2.69 -9.99
CA LEU A 322 28.55 1.67 -11.01
C LEU A 322 29.98 1.13 -10.97
N GLN A 323 30.99 2.00 -10.79
CA GLN A 323 32.39 1.56 -10.63
C GLN A 323 32.59 0.72 -9.36
N GLU A 324 31.94 1.08 -8.25
CA GLU A 324 31.98 0.28 -7.02
C GLU A 324 31.29 -1.08 -7.16
N LEU A 325 30.25 -1.16 -8.00
CA LEU A 325 29.57 -2.40 -8.34
C LEU A 325 30.39 -3.26 -9.30
N GLU A 326 31.11 -2.68 -10.27
CA GLU A 326 32.00 -3.43 -11.17
C GLU A 326 33.08 -4.20 -10.41
N LYS A 327 33.57 -3.65 -9.29
CA LYS A 327 34.53 -4.32 -8.40
C LYS A 327 33.93 -5.49 -7.62
N ASP A 328 32.61 -5.52 -7.47
CA ASP A 328 31.90 -6.49 -6.65
C ASP A 328 30.47 -6.77 -7.20
N PRO A 329 30.39 -7.40 -8.38
CA PRO A 329 29.19 -7.43 -9.21
C PRO A 329 28.08 -8.32 -8.64
N THR A 330 28.32 -9.07 -7.57
CA THR A 330 27.32 -9.93 -6.92
C THR A 330 26.72 -9.29 -5.67
N HIS A 331 27.27 -8.15 -5.20
CA HIS A 331 26.84 -7.54 -3.95
C HIS A 331 25.46 -6.88 -4.05
N HIS A 332 24.46 -7.50 -3.42
CA HIS A 332 23.05 -7.11 -3.53
C HIS A 332 22.77 -5.65 -3.15
N ILE A 333 23.37 -5.15 -2.07
CA ILE A 333 23.16 -3.74 -1.64
C ILE A 333 23.77 -2.75 -2.65
N LYS A 334 24.93 -3.04 -3.26
CA LYS A 334 25.53 -2.17 -4.28
C LYS A 334 24.67 -2.12 -5.55
N LYS A 335 24.11 -3.26 -5.96
CA LYS A 335 23.11 -3.32 -7.04
C LYS A 335 21.91 -2.42 -6.74
N TYR A 336 21.37 -2.53 -5.53
CA TYR A 336 20.24 -1.72 -5.08
C TYR A 336 20.58 -0.22 -5.11
N ARG A 337 21.71 0.18 -4.53
CA ARG A 337 22.17 1.58 -4.55
C ARG A 337 22.34 2.11 -5.96
N ALA A 338 22.93 1.33 -6.87
CA ALA A 338 23.11 1.72 -8.27
C ALA A 338 21.76 1.98 -8.97
N VAL A 339 20.73 1.14 -8.72
CA VAL A 339 19.39 1.38 -9.28
C VAL A 339 18.77 2.65 -8.70
N PHE A 340 18.79 2.81 -7.37
CA PHE A 340 18.19 4.00 -6.73
C PHE A 340 18.91 5.29 -7.12
N ALA A 341 20.22 5.25 -7.36
CA ALA A 341 20.98 6.39 -7.87
C ALA A 341 20.56 6.84 -9.27
N GLN A 342 20.08 5.92 -10.12
CA GLN A 342 19.60 6.25 -11.46
C GLN A 342 18.28 7.02 -11.44
N GLY A 343 17.55 7.04 -10.32
CA GLY A 343 16.37 7.90 -10.10
C GLY A 343 15.13 7.57 -10.93
N ARG A 344 15.15 6.49 -11.71
CA ARG A 344 14.04 6.06 -12.57
C ARG A 344 13.22 4.96 -11.90
N GLY A 345 11.90 5.13 -11.85
CA GLY A 345 10.96 4.14 -11.29
C GLY A 345 11.06 3.91 -9.78
N VAL A 346 11.91 4.66 -9.07
CA VAL A 346 12.12 4.57 -7.61
C VAL A 346 11.39 5.66 -6.83
N ALA A 347 10.82 6.63 -7.54
CA ALA A 347 10.03 7.72 -6.99
C ALA A 347 8.87 8.10 -7.92
N TRP A 348 7.75 8.49 -7.34
CA TRP A 348 6.58 9.01 -8.05
C TRP A 348 5.82 10.05 -7.21
N PRO A 349 5.07 10.98 -7.83
CA PRO A 349 4.28 11.96 -7.08
C PRO A 349 3.21 11.29 -6.20
N LYS A 350 3.20 11.62 -4.90
CA LYS A 350 2.22 11.12 -3.93
C LYS A 350 0.76 11.42 -4.34
N ALA A 351 0.50 12.54 -5.02
CA ALA A 351 -0.86 12.91 -5.43
C ALA A 351 -1.57 11.88 -6.33
N GLY A 352 -0.81 11.06 -7.07
CA GLY A 352 -1.35 10.02 -7.95
C GLY A 352 -1.58 8.67 -7.27
N THR A 353 -1.23 8.51 -6.00
CA THR A 353 -1.29 7.21 -5.33
C THR A 353 -2.67 6.93 -4.76
N PHE A 354 -3.00 5.64 -4.63
CA PHE A 354 -4.27 5.18 -4.09
C PHE A 354 -4.60 5.85 -2.76
N ASN A 355 -3.66 5.85 -1.82
CA ASN A 355 -3.88 6.43 -0.49
C ASN A 355 -4.14 7.94 -0.54
N ALA A 356 -3.49 8.69 -1.43
CA ALA A 356 -3.77 10.11 -1.59
C ALA A 356 -5.15 10.36 -2.20
N GLN A 357 -5.52 9.61 -3.25
CA GLN A 357 -6.83 9.71 -3.90
C GLN A 357 -7.98 9.33 -2.97
N GLN A 358 -7.77 8.35 -2.09
CA GLN A 358 -8.75 7.92 -1.09
C GLN A 358 -8.67 8.71 0.22
N SER A 359 -7.81 9.73 0.32
CA SER A 359 -7.59 10.52 1.53
C SER A 359 -7.22 9.67 2.77
N ILE A 360 -6.57 8.53 2.56
CA ILE A 360 -6.10 7.65 3.63
C ILE A 360 -4.78 8.22 4.16
N GLN A 361 -4.80 8.62 5.42
CA GLN A 361 -3.60 9.06 6.12
C GLN A 361 -2.65 7.88 6.32
N VAL A 362 -1.37 8.14 6.10
CA VAL A 362 -0.28 7.17 6.15
C VAL A 362 0.94 7.84 6.73
N THR A 363 1.87 7.04 7.24
CA THR A 363 3.07 7.51 7.92
C THR A 363 4.05 8.13 6.93
N THR A 364 4.45 9.37 7.18
CA THR A 364 5.52 10.06 6.46
C THR A 364 6.91 9.58 6.90
N ALA A 365 7.95 9.91 6.15
CA ALA A 365 9.32 9.57 6.54
C ALA A 365 9.72 10.26 7.86
N GLU A 366 9.21 11.48 8.10
CA GLU A 366 9.53 12.28 9.30
C GLU A 366 8.83 11.71 10.53
N GLU A 367 7.55 11.35 10.42
CA GLU A 367 6.82 10.69 11.51
C GLU A 367 7.45 9.34 11.88
N TRP A 368 7.88 8.56 10.88
CA TRP A 368 8.60 7.32 11.13
C TRP A 368 9.92 7.57 11.86
N ALA A 369 10.71 8.55 11.39
CA ALA A 369 11.99 8.89 12.01
C ALA A 369 11.83 9.39 13.46
N LEU A 370 10.81 10.23 13.73
CA LEU A 370 10.48 10.68 15.09
C LEU A 370 10.16 9.51 16.02
N ALA A 371 9.37 8.54 15.56
CA ALA A 371 8.97 7.40 16.37
C ALA A 371 10.12 6.41 16.66
N ASN A 372 11.08 6.28 15.74
CA ASN A 372 12.08 5.20 15.78
C ASN A 372 13.51 5.67 16.08
N LEU A 373 13.86 6.93 15.79
CA LEU A 373 15.23 7.43 15.92
C LEU A 373 15.40 8.39 17.11
N ALA A 374 14.39 9.19 17.44
CA ALA A 374 14.49 10.22 18.50
C ALA A 374 14.64 9.65 19.92
N THR A 375 14.12 8.44 20.17
CA THR A 375 14.21 7.74 21.47
C THR A 375 15.58 7.07 21.68
N SER A 376 16.27 6.68 20.61
CA SER A 376 17.57 6.02 20.66
C SER A 376 18.71 6.96 21.08
N SER A 377 18.57 8.27 20.82
CA SER A 377 19.55 9.29 21.25
C SER A 377 19.57 9.58 22.76
N ALA A 378 18.57 9.13 23.52
CA ALA A 378 18.50 9.36 24.97
C ALA A 378 19.12 8.23 25.82
N GLN A 379 19.42 7.06 25.24
CA GLN A 379 19.99 5.91 25.95
C GLN A 379 21.50 5.74 25.76
N GLY A 380 22.15 6.67 25.02
CA GLY A 380 23.58 6.62 24.68
C GLY A 380 24.45 7.68 25.36
N GLN A 381 24.05 8.23 26.52
CA GLN A 381 24.89 9.11 27.34
C GLN A 381 25.42 8.43 28.60
#